data_AF-A0A535HL40-F1
#
_entry.id   AF-A0A535HL40-F1
#
_cell.length_a   1.000
_cell.length_b   1.000
_cell.length_c   1.000
_cell.angle_alpha   90.00
_cell.angle_beta   90.00
_cell.angle_gamma   90.00
#
_symmetry.space_group_name_H-M   'P 1'
#
loop_
_entity.id
_entity.type
_entity.pdbx_description
1 polymer ?
#
loop_
_entity_poly.entity_id
_entity_poly.type
_entity_poly.pdbx_seq_one_letter_code
_entity_poly.pdbx_strand_id
1 'polypeptide(L)'
;MTIPLIVLALLSLVGGLALGLPLGEHSIINQFLAPVFESGRAPSAEPDFNTTALLAGLSVLVGVAGILLAWIIYIKRWIPASFLSMVFKPLYVLFYRKWFVDEIYHVLIVLPAIGLAQFLFRIVDRVVIDGVLIGGAAGFMALWSRGLRWAQSGFVREYAFLTLIGAVLLVIFFLFRL
;
A
#
# COMPACT_ATOMS: atom_id res chain seq x y z
N MET A 1 4.75 -19.34 -26.47
CA MET A 1 5.31 -17.96 -26.39
C MET A 1 5.27 -17.22 -27.73
N THR A 2 5.48 -17.88 -28.86
CA THR A 2 5.38 -17.26 -30.20
C THR A 2 3.96 -16.81 -30.55
N ILE A 3 2.94 -17.61 -30.22
CA ILE A 3 1.53 -17.29 -30.54
C ILE A 3 1.08 -15.96 -29.90
N PRO A 4 1.25 -15.71 -28.58
CA PRO A 4 0.90 -14.41 -27.99
C PRO A 4 1.65 -13.22 -28.61
N LEU A 5 2.95 -13.37 -28.93
CA LEU A 5 3.74 -12.30 -29.53
C LEU A 5 3.27 -11.96 -30.95
N ILE A 6 2.92 -12.96 -31.76
CA ILE A 6 2.40 -12.75 -33.12
C ILE A 6 1.06 -12.02 -33.07
N VAL A 7 0.18 -12.43 -32.15
CA VAL A 7 -1.12 -11.76 -31.96
C VAL A 7 -0.93 -10.30 -31.57
N LEU A 8 -0.05 -10.00 -30.61
CA LEU A 8 0.24 -8.62 -30.20
C LEU A 8 0.87 -7.79 -31.34
N ALA A 9 1.75 -8.37 -32.14
CA ALA A 9 2.36 -7.68 -33.28
C ALA A 9 1.32 -7.34 -34.36
N LEU A 10 0.43 -8.28 -34.70
CA LEU A 10 -0.69 -8.05 -35.62
C LEU A 10 -1.63 -6.96 -35.10
N LEU A 11 -2.02 -7.04 -33.82
CA LEU A 11 -2.88 -6.04 -33.21
C LEU A 11 -2.23 -4.65 -33.15
N SER A 12 -0.92 -4.56 -32.90
CA SER A 12 -0.20 -3.28 -32.92
C SER A 12 -0.13 -2.69 -34.33
N LEU A 13 0.02 -3.53 -35.37
CA LEU A 13 0.08 -3.07 -36.77
C LEU A 13 -1.30 -2.64 -37.26
N VAL A 14 -2.33 -3.44 -36.99
CA VAL A 14 -3.73 -3.11 -37.33
C VAL A 14 -4.19 -1.89 -36.54
N GLY A 15 -3.93 -1.82 -35.24
CA GLY A 15 -4.26 -0.67 -34.41
C GLY A 15 -3.54 0.60 -34.86
N GLY A 16 -2.24 0.52 -35.14
CA GLY A 16 -1.47 1.66 -35.64
C GLY A 16 -1.97 2.19 -36.99
N LEU A 17 -2.27 1.31 -37.95
CA LEU A 17 -2.72 1.71 -39.27
C LEU A 17 -4.20 2.13 -39.31
N ALA A 18 -5.10 1.37 -38.66
CA ALA A 18 -6.53 1.65 -38.68
C ALA A 18 -6.92 2.85 -37.82
N LEU A 19 -6.17 3.13 -36.76
CA LEU A 19 -6.51 4.17 -35.79
C LEU A 19 -5.54 5.35 -35.76
N GLY A 20 -4.26 5.11 -36.05
CA GLY A 20 -3.18 6.08 -35.86
C GLY A 20 -2.81 6.91 -37.08
N LEU A 21 -3.36 6.61 -38.27
CA LEU A 21 -3.10 7.42 -39.46
C LEU A 21 -3.87 8.76 -39.35
N PRO A 22 -3.18 9.92 -39.37
CA PRO A 22 -3.82 11.23 -39.39
C PRO A 22 -4.33 11.54 -40.81
N LEU A 23 -5.27 10.72 -41.31
CA LEU A 23 -5.95 10.90 -42.60
C LEU A 23 -7.04 11.98 -42.51
N GLY A 24 -6.74 13.12 -41.90
CA GLY A 24 -7.66 14.24 -41.72
C GLY A 24 -8.88 13.95 -40.83
N GLU A 25 -9.96 14.70 -41.06
CA GLU A 25 -11.25 14.69 -40.31
C GLU A 25 -11.97 13.32 -40.26
N HIS A 26 -11.46 12.30 -40.96
CA HIS A 26 -12.09 10.98 -41.10
C HIS A 26 -11.42 9.85 -40.32
N SER A 27 -10.47 10.16 -39.42
CA SER A 27 -9.99 9.12 -38.50
C SER A 27 -11.09 8.68 -37.55
N ILE A 28 -11.31 7.36 -37.46
CA ILE A 28 -12.37 6.72 -36.67
C ILE A 28 -12.31 7.15 -35.19
N ILE A 29 -11.10 7.35 -34.66
CA ILE A 29 -10.88 7.82 -33.29
C ILE A 29 -11.32 9.27 -33.12
N ASN A 30 -11.00 10.14 -34.07
CA ASN A 30 -11.32 11.56 -33.97
C ASN A 30 -12.83 11.77 -33.95
N GLN A 31 -13.58 11.02 -34.75
CA GLN A 31 -15.05 11.04 -34.74
C GLN A 31 -15.65 10.43 -33.47
N PHE A 32 -15.07 9.33 -32.98
CA PHE A 32 -15.52 8.70 -31.74
C PHE A 32 -15.31 9.60 -30.51
N LEU A 33 -14.21 10.35 -30.47
CA LEU A 33 -13.87 11.25 -29.36
C LEU A 33 -14.43 12.67 -29.52
N ALA A 34 -14.88 13.05 -30.72
CA ALA A 34 -15.42 14.39 -31.00
C ALA A 34 -16.47 14.87 -29.95
N PRO A 35 -17.44 14.05 -29.51
CA PRO A 35 -18.46 14.48 -28.55
C PRO A 35 -17.91 14.88 -27.18
N VAL A 36 -16.75 14.33 -26.77
CA VAL A 36 -16.10 14.66 -25.48
C VAL A 36 -15.44 16.05 -25.53
N PHE A 37 -15.04 16.50 -26.71
CA PHE A 37 -14.32 17.75 -26.92
C PHE A 37 -15.22 18.93 -27.31
N GLU A 38 -16.51 18.68 -27.59
CA GLU A 38 -17.48 19.73 -27.93
C GLU A 38 -17.85 20.63 -26.75
N SER A 39 -17.76 20.13 -25.50
CA SER A 39 -18.25 20.85 -24.31
C SER A 39 -17.28 21.89 -23.73
N GLY A 40 -16.06 22.02 -24.25
CA GLY A 40 -15.00 22.84 -23.64
C GLY A 40 -14.00 23.48 -24.60
N ARG A 41 -14.32 23.56 -25.90
CA ARG A 41 -13.38 24.04 -26.92
C ARG A 41 -13.27 25.57 -26.90
N ALA A 42 -12.10 26.09 -26.51
CA ALA A 42 -11.59 27.32 -27.10
C ALA A 42 -11.46 27.10 -28.63
N PRO A 43 -11.66 28.12 -29.48
CA PRO A 43 -11.60 27.95 -30.94
C PRO A 43 -10.24 27.35 -31.32
N SER A 44 -10.25 26.07 -31.66
CA SER A 44 -9.07 25.37 -32.13
C SER A 44 -8.76 25.91 -33.52
N ALA A 45 -7.79 26.82 -33.61
CA ALA A 45 -7.10 27.07 -34.86
C ALA A 45 -6.44 25.75 -35.27
N GLU A 46 -7.04 25.06 -36.23
CA GLU A 46 -6.44 23.86 -36.81
C GLU A 46 -5.05 24.26 -37.32
N PRO A 47 -3.95 23.70 -36.78
CA PRO A 47 -2.63 24.03 -37.26
C PRO A 47 -2.53 23.64 -38.73
N ASP A 48 -2.06 24.58 -39.55
CA ASP A 48 -1.87 24.37 -40.99
C ASP A 48 -1.17 23.02 -41.25
N PHE A 49 -1.56 22.33 -42.32
CA PHE A 49 -1.06 20.98 -42.63
C PHE A 49 0.47 20.95 -42.64
N ASN A 50 1.09 22.02 -43.12
CA ASN A 50 2.53 22.21 -43.13
C ASN A 50 3.14 22.29 -41.72
N THR A 51 2.50 23.00 -40.79
CA THR A 51 2.97 23.09 -39.39
C THR A 51 2.86 21.73 -38.70
N THR A 52 1.76 21.00 -38.91
CA THR A 52 1.56 19.68 -38.34
C THR A 52 2.56 18.66 -38.90
N ALA A 53 2.77 18.67 -40.22
CA ALA A 53 3.75 17.81 -40.88
C ALA A 53 5.19 18.13 -40.44
N LEU A 54 5.53 19.41 -40.26
CA LEU A 54 6.84 19.84 -39.74
C LEU A 54 7.06 19.35 -38.31
N LEU A 55 6.09 19.54 -37.41
CA LEU A 55 6.20 19.10 -36.02
C LEU A 55 6.27 17.56 -35.91
N ALA A 56 5.46 16.85 -36.69
CA ALA A 56 5.49 15.39 -36.77
C ALA A 56 6.84 14.90 -37.31
N GLY A 57 7.33 15.49 -38.39
CA GLY A 57 8.64 15.18 -38.97
C GLY A 57 9.78 15.42 -38.00
N LEU A 58 9.76 16.56 -37.29
CA LEU A 58 10.77 16.89 -36.28
C LEU A 58 10.74 15.90 -35.11
N SER A 59 9.55 15.51 -34.64
CA SER A 59 9.38 14.49 -33.60
C SER A 59 9.97 13.14 -34.01
N VAL A 60 9.68 12.68 -35.24
CA VAL A 60 10.26 11.44 -35.79
C VAL A 60 11.77 11.55 -35.89
N LEU A 61 12.31 12.68 -36.38
CA LEU A 61 13.75 12.91 -36.47
C LEU A 61 14.44 12.84 -35.11
N VAL A 62 13.88 13.48 -34.08
CA VAL A 62 14.41 13.42 -32.71
C VAL A 62 14.35 12.00 -32.15
N GLY A 63 13.25 11.27 -32.39
CA GLY A 63 13.12 9.87 -31.99
C GLY A 63 14.17 8.97 -32.64
N VAL A 64 14.34 9.08 -33.96
CA VAL A 64 15.36 8.32 -34.72
C VAL A 64 16.76 8.70 -34.26
N ALA A 65 17.05 9.99 -34.05
CA ALA A 65 18.33 10.45 -33.52
C ALA A 65 18.62 9.84 -32.14
N GLY A 66 17.62 9.75 -31.26
CA GLY A 66 17.73 9.10 -29.96
C GLY A 66 18.06 7.60 -30.08
N ILE A 67 17.39 6.88 -30.99
CA ILE A 67 17.67 5.45 -31.25
C ILE A 67 19.09 5.26 -31.80
N LEU A 68 19.52 6.11 -32.74
CA LEU A 68 20.86 6.07 -33.29
C LEU A 68 21.92 6.35 -32.22
N LEU A 69 21.68 7.33 -31.36
CA LEU A 69 22.57 7.65 -30.23
C LEU A 69 22.68 6.46 -29.27
N ALA A 70 21.56 5.80 -28.93
CA ALA A 70 21.56 4.58 -28.13
C ALA A 70 22.34 3.44 -28.83
N TRP A 71 22.14 3.24 -30.13
CA TRP A 71 22.87 2.23 -30.91
C TRP A 71 24.39 2.46 -30.89
N ILE A 72 24.83 3.72 -31.03
CA ILE A 72 26.25 4.11 -30.97
C ILE A 72 26.86 3.83 -29.59
N ILE A 73 26.15 4.15 -28.51
CA ILE A 73 26.63 3.97 -27.14
C ILE A 73 26.68 2.48 -26.75
N TYR A 74 25.59 1.74 -27.00
CA TYR A 74 25.43 0.39 -26.43
C TYR A 74 25.94 -0.73 -27.35
N ILE A 75 25.70 -0.64 -28.66
CA ILE A 75 26.09 -1.68 -29.63
C ILE A 75 27.48 -1.37 -30.18
N LYS A 76 27.66 -0.17 -30.75
CA LYS A 76 28.94 0.20 -31.38
C LYS A 76 30.03 0.55 -30.36
N ARG A 77 29.63 0.89 -29.13
CA ARG A 77 30.52 1.22 -27.99
C ARG A 77 31.56 2.30 -28.30
N TRP A 78 31.22 3.24 -29.16
CA TRP A 78 32.09 4.37 -29.48
C TRP A 78 32.33 5.30 -28.29
N ILE A 79 31.33 5.38 -27.41
CA ILE A 79 31.39 6.14 -26.18
C ILE A 79 31.22 5.15 -25.03
N PRO A 80 32.19 5.01 -24.12
CA PRO A 80 32.03 4.14 -22.97
C PRO A 80 30.92 4.68 -22.07
N ALA A 81 29.86 3.88 -21.87
CA ALA A 81 28.74 4.27 -21.02
C ALA A 81 29.19 4.59 -19.58
N SER A 82 30.26 3.95 -19.12
CA SER A 82 30.91 4.21 -17.82
C SER A 82 31.44 5.64 -17.71
N PHE A 83 31.99 6.20 -18.80
CA PHE A 83 32.46 7.59 -18.82
C PHE A 83 31.30 8.57 -18.68
N LEU A 84 30.18 8.33 -19.37
CA LEU A 84 28.97 9.14 -19.22
C LEU A 84 28.42 9.09 -17.79
N SER A 85 28.41 7.91 -17.16
CA SER A 85 27.96 7.75 -15.78
C SER A 85 28.86 8.46 -14.77
N MET A 86 30.14 8.63 -15.07
CA MET A 86 31.10 9.34 -14.23
C MET A 86 30.95 10.86 -14.36
N VAL A 87 30.79 11.37 -15.59
CA VAL A 87 30.60 12.81 -15.86
C VAL A 87 29.26 13.30 -15.29
N PHE A 88 28.18 12.55 -15.51
CA PHE A 88 26.84 12.90 -15.05
C PHE A 88 26.43 12.15 -13.78
N LYS A 89 27.39 11.85 -12.89
CA LYS A 89 27.17 11.08 -11.65
C LYS A 89 25.93 11.51 -10.84
N PRO A 90 25.66 12.80 -10.56
CA PRO A 90 24.48 13.17 -9.77
C PRO A 90 23.16 12.83 -10.47
N LEU A 91 23.05 13.08 -11.78
CA LEU A 91 21.86 12.71 -12.57
C LEU A 91 21.74 11.20 -12.73
N TYR A 92 22.86 10.52 -12.96
CA TYR A 92 22.90 9.07 -13.05
C TYR A 92 22.39 8.43 -11.75
N VAL A 93 22.86 8.90 -10.59
CA VAL A 93 22.40 8.39 -9.28
C VAL A 93 20.92 8.67 -9.06
N LEU A 94 20.42 9.85 -9.47
CA LEU A 94 19.00 10.19 -9.38
C LEU A 94 18.13 9.22 -10.18
N PHE A 95 18.45 8.98 -11.45
CA PHE A 95 17.71 8.04 -12.29
C PHE A 95 17.91 6.58 -11.85
N TYR A 96 19.12 6.22 -11.43
CA TYR A 96 19.45 4.88 -10.93
C TYR A 96 18.65 4.52 -9.67
N ARG A 97 18.45 5.48 -8.77
CA ARG A 97 17.59 5.32 -7.58
C ARG A 97 16.12 5.63 -7.86
N LYS A 98 15.69 5.62 -9.13
CA LYS A 98 14.30 5.88 -9.53
C LYS A 98 13.72 7.14 -8.87
N TRP A 99 14.50 8.23 -8.86
CA TRP A 99 14.14 9.49 -8.22
C TRP A 99 13.98 9.45 -6.70
N PHE A 100 14.53 8.43 -6.02
CA PHE A 100 14.42 8.21 -4.57
C PHE A 100 12.98 8.02 -4.05
N VAL A 101 12.01 7.80 -4.94
CA VAL A 101 10.59 7.66 -4.55
C VAL A 101 10.41 6.45 -3.63
N ASP A 102 11.05 5.33 -3.96
CA ASP A 102 10.97 4.09 -3.20
C ASP A 102 11.56 4.28 -1.78
N GLU A 103 12.73 4.92 -1.66
CA GLU A 103 13.38 5.17 -0.37
C GLU A 103 12.60 6.16 0.49
N ILE A 104 12.08 7.24 -0.10
CA ILE A 104 11.26 8.22 0.62
C ILE A 104 9.98 7.54 1.13
N TYR A 105 9.32 6.75 0.30
CA TYR A 105 8.14 5.98 0.70
C TYR A 105 8.46 5.01 1.84
N HIS A 106 9.59 4.31 1.76
CA HIS A 106 10.02 3.39 2.80
C HIS A 106 10.26 4.09 4.14
N VAL A 107 10.95 5.24 4.12
CA VAL A 107 11.29 5.98 5.35
C VAL A 107 10.09 6.72 5.94
N LEU A 108 9.24 7.33 5.11
CA LEU A 108 8.14 8.17 5.58
C LEU A 108 6.86 7.40 5.88
N ILE A 109 6.62 6.27 5.21
CA ILE A 109 5.36 5.53 5.33
C ILE A 109 5.59 4.16 5.94
N VAL A 110 6.51 3.37 5.38
CA VAL A 110 6.69 1.96 5.80
C VAL A 110 7.27 1.86 7.21
N LEU A 111 8.40 2.52 7.49
CA LEU A 111 9.05 2.44 8.81
C LEU A 111 8.15 2.95 9.95
N PRO A 112 7.46 4.11 9.83
CA PRO A 112 6.57 4.58 10.87
C PRO A 112 5.36 3.67 11.07
N ALA A 113 4.78 3.12 9.99
CA ALA A 113 3.68 2.18 10.10
C ALA A 113 4.08 0.90 10.85
N ILE A 114 5.26 0.34 10.55
CA ILE A 114 5.79 -0.83 11.26
C ILE A 114 6.06 -0.47 12.73
N GLY A 115 6.64 0.71 13.00
CA GLY A 115 6.89 1.19 14.36
C GLY A 115 5.61 1.31 15.18
N LEU A 116 4.55 1.89 14.60
CA LEU A 116 3.23 1.99 15.23
C LEU A 116 2.61 0.62 15.47
N ALA A 117 2.69 -0.30 14.51
CA ALA A 117 2.18 -1.66 14.67
C ALA A 117 2.88 -2.40 15.82
N GLN A 118 4.21 -2.29 15.91
CA GLN A 118 4.99 -2.88 17.01
C GLN A 118 4.67 -2.23 18.36
N PHE A 119 4.46 -0.92 18.40
CA PHE A 119 4.04 -0.20 19.60
C PHE A 119 2.69 -0.69 20.11
N LEU A 120 1.69 -0.77 19.22
CA LEU A 120 0.36 -1.29 19.56
C LEU A 120 0.44 -2.72 20.08
N PHE A 121 1.18 -3.60 19.43
CA PHE A 121 1.34 -4.98 19.90
C PHE A 121 2.02 -5.07 21.27
N ARG A 122 3.12 -4.35 21.47
CA ARG A 122 3.90 -4.48 22.72
C ARG A 122 3.21 -3.83 23.91
N ILE A 123 2.57 -2.68 23.71
CA ILE A 123 1.98 -1.91 24.82
C ILE A 123 0.51 -2.30 24.98
N VAL A 124 -0.30 -2.17 23.93
CA VAL A 124 -1.74 -2.38 24.07
C VAL A 124 -2.02 -3.85 24.31
N ASP A 125 -1.51 -4.74 23.46
CA ASP A 125 -1.84 -6.15 23.56
C ASP A 125 -1.16 -6.81 24.78
N ARG A 126 0.18 -6.86 24.78
CA ARG A 126 0.91 -7.60 25.84
C ARG A 126 0.80 -6.99 27.24
N VAL A 127 0.78 -5.66 27.38
CA VAL A 127 0.78 -5.02 28.71
C VAL A 127 -0.64 -4.75 29.18
N VAL A 128 -1.46 -4.10 28.37
CA VAL A 128 -2.82 -3.73 28.79
C VAL A 128 -3.77 -4.93 28.74
N ILE A 129 -3.82 -5.65 27.63
CA ILE A 129 -4.76 -6.77 27.49
C ILE A 129 -4.26 -7.98 28.29
N ASP A 130 -3.11 -8.53 27.95
CA ASP A 130 -2.62 -9.75 28.59
C ASP A 130 -2.22 -9.51 30.05
N GLY A 131 -1.53 -8.40 30.32
CA GLY A 131 -1.03 -8.10 31.66
C GLY A 131 -2.13 -7.66 32.62
N VAL A 132 -2.86 -6.59 32.28
CA VAL A 132 -3.82 -5.97 33.20
C VAL A 132 -5.17 -6.68 33.16
N LEU A 133 -5.77 -6.86 31.98
CA LEU A 133 -7.11 -7.44 31.90
C LEU A 133 -7.09 -8.93 32.23
N ILE A 134 -6.28 -9.71 31.53
CA ILE A 134 -6.25 -11.16 31.68
C ILE A 134 -5.45 -11.55 32.93
N GLY A 135 -4.20 -11.10 33.03
CA GLY A 135 -3.31 -11.40 34.14
C GLY A 135 -3.83 -10.86 35.48
N GLY A 136 -4.38 -9.65 35.49
CA GLY A 136 -4.98 -9.04 36.69
C GLY A 136 -6.22 -9.79 37.17
N ALA A 137 -7.15 -10.13 36.26
CA ALA A 137 -8.35 -10.90 36.62
C ALA A 137 -7.99 -12.31 37.10
N ALA A 138 -7.09 -13.00 36.39
CA ALA A 138 -6.61 -14.33 36.78
C ALA A 138 -5.87 -14.29 38.13
N GLY A 139 -5.02 -13.28 38.35
CA GLY A 139 -4.29 -13.07 39.60
C GLY A 139 -5.22 -12.80 40.78
N PHE A 140 -6.24 -11.97 40.59
CA PHE A 140 -7.27 -11.70 41.59
C PHE A 140 -8.03 -12.97 41.97
N MET A 141 -8.52 -13.73 40.98
CA MET A 141 -9.20 -15.00 41.21
C MET A 141 -8.28 -16.02 41.90
N ALA A 142 -7.01 -16.10 41.50
CA ALA A 142 -6.04 -16.98 42.14
C ALA A 142 -5.82 -16.61 43.62
N LEU A 143 -5.74 -15.31 43.95
CA LEU A 143 -5.58 -14.83 45.31
C LEU A 143 -6.79 -15.19 46.18
N TRP A 144 -8.00 -14.93 45.69
CA TRP A 144 -9.24 -15.33 46.37
C TRP A 144 -9.35 -16.83 46.57
N SER A 145 -9.01 -17.62 45.53
CA SER A 145 -9.02 -19.07 45.63
C SER A 145 -8.04 -19.62 46.67
N ARG A 146 -6.89 -18.95 46.88
CA ARG A 146 -5.93 -19.31 47.93
C ARG A 146 -6.46 -18.97 49.31
N GLY A 147 -7.07 -17.79 49.48
CA GLY A 147 -7.72 -17.39 50.73
C GLY A 147 -8.85 -18.33 51.14
N LEU A 148 -9.73 -18.70 50.20
CA LEU A 148 -10.80 -19.67 50.44
C LEU A 148 -10.28 -21.06 50.80
N ARG A 149 -9.12 -21.45 50.23
CA ARG A 149 -8.46 -22.72 50.54
C ARG A 149 -7.99 -22.80 51.99
N TRP A 150 -7.53 -21.69 52.56
CA TRP A 150 -7.14 -21.63 53.97
C TRP A 150 -8.35 -21.66 54.92
N ALA A 151 -9.51 -21.15 54.48
CA ALA A 151 -10.74 -21.25 55.26
C ALA A 151 -11.30 -22.70 55.31
N GLN A 152 -10.84 -23.59 54.43
CA GLN A 152 -11.17 -25.02 54.43
C GLN A 152 -10.11 -25.80 55.24
N SER A 153 -10.23 -25.77 56.57
CA SER A 153 -9.27 -26.39 57.50
C SER A 153 -9.43 -27.91 57.65
N GLY A 154 -10.55 -28.49 57.19
CA GLY A 154 -10.84 -29.92 57.31
C GLY A 154 -11.35 -30.37 58.69
N PHE A 155 -11.43 -29.47 59.69
CA PHE A 155 -11.94 -29.80 61.02
C PHE A 155 -13.46 -29.70 61.10
N VAL A 156 -14.15 -30.84 61.26
CA VAL A 156 -15.62 -30.94 61.31
C VAL A 156 -16.27 -29.97 62.33
N ARG A 157 -15.58 -29.67 63.44
CA ARG A 157 -16.06 -28.75 64.48
C ARG A 157 -16.24 -27.31 63.98
N GLU A 158 -15.30 -26.80 63.17
CA GLU A 158 -15.36 -25.45 62.63
C GLU A 158 -16.50 -25.30 61.62
N TYR A 159 -16.73 -26.33 60.81
CA TYR A 159 -17.89 -26.35 59.89
C TYR A 159 -19.22 -26.32 60.66
N ALA A 160 -19.38 -27.15 61.70
CA ALA A 160 -20.61 -27.18 62.49
C ALA A 160 -20.90 -25.82 63.16
N PHE A 161 -19.86 -25.15 63.67
CA PHE A 161 -19.97 -23.82 64.26
C PHE A 161 -20.40 -22.76 63.24
N LEU A 162 -19.78 -22.75 62.05
CA LEU A 162 -20.14 -21.84 60.95
C LEU A 162 -21.57 -22.06 60.45
N THR A 163 -22.02 -23.31 60.33
CA THR A 163 -23.40 -23.63 59.92
C THR A 163 -24.41 -23.11 60.95
N LEU A 164 -24.12 -23.26 62.24
CA LEU A 164 -25.01 -22.78 63.31
C LEU A 164 -25.13 -21.25 63.29
N ILE A 165 -24.00 -20.53 63.13
CA ILE A 165 -23.99 -19.07 62.97
C ILE A 165 -24.79 -18.65 61.73
N GLY A 166 -24.57 -19.31 60.59
CA GLY A 166 -25.30 -19.02 59.35
C GLY A 166 -26.82 -19.19 59.50
N ALA A 167 -27.25 -20.23 60.21
CA ALA A 167 -28.66 -20.46 60.51
C ALA A 167 -29.26 -19.36 61.41
N VAL A 168 -28.55 -18.96 62.46
CA VAL A 168 -28.99 -17.87 63.36
C VAL A 168 -29.09 -16.55 62.59
N LEU A 169 -28.11 -16.21 61.76
CA LEU A 169 -28.14 -15.01 60.94
C LEU A 169 -29.29 -15.00 59.94
N LEU A 170 -29.61 -16.15 59.33
CA LEU A 170 -30.76 -16.27 58.43
C LEU A 170 -32.08 -16.03 59.17
N VAL A 171 -32.25 -16.61 60.36
CA VAL A 171 -33.45 -16.41 61.18
C VAL A 171 -33.59 -14.94 61.57
N ILE A 172 -32.50 -14.30 62.00
CA ILE A 172 -32.47 -12.87 62.31
C ILE A 172 -32.85 -12.04 61.08
N PHE A 173 -32.25 -12.32 59.91
CA PHE A 173 -32.56 -11.61 58.67
C PHE A 173 -34.03 -11.73 58.29
N PHE A 174 -34.63 -12.93 58.40
CA PHE A 174 -36.05 -13.13 58.14
C PHE A 174 -36.95 -12.41 59.15
N LEU A 175 -36.58 -12.39 60.43
CA LEU A 175 -37.31 -11.66 61.47
C LEU A 175 -37.29 -10.14 61.27
N PHE A 176 -36.19 -9.58 60.75
CA PHE A 176 -36.09 -8.16 60.41
C PHE A 176 -36.71 -7.79 59.06
N ARG A 177 -37.03 -8.79 58.21
CA ARG A 177 -37.65 -8.59 56.90
C ARG A 177 -39.18 -8.78 56.93
N LEU A 178 -39.72 -9.43 57.96
CA LEU A 178 -41.15 -9.42 58.33
C LEU A 178 -41.52 -8.12 59.04
#